data_AF-A0A445DG75-F1
#
_entry.id   AF-A0A445DG75-F1
#
_cell.length_a   1.000
_cell.length_b   1.000
_cell.length_c   1.000
_cell.angle_alpha   90.00
_cell.angle_beta   90.00
_cell.angle_gamma   90.00
#
_symmetry.space_group_name_H-M   'P 1'
#
loop_
_entity.id
_entity.type
_entity.pdbx_description
1 polymer ?
#
loop_
_entity_poly.entity_id
_entity_poly.type
_entity_poly.pdbx_seq_one_letter_code
_entity_poly.pdbx_strand_id
1 'polypeptide(L)'
;MDDDLSLWDFAMMFFLQKKFIWDMTHNLMIWKIFDYRMVRRLQQMLEDIREHHDHLTIWLCSDIKKALYVWESDEGFKHRRLTNRVNRASARSSKYTGGSATFMKKKAKLSKSLDYEATMAETFKYTHTLKENKESYTQRLETAT
;
A
#
# COMPACT_ATOMS: atom_id res chain seq x y z
N MET A 1 2.48 -21.46 -18.47
CA MET A 1 1.25 -21.76 -19.25
C MET A 1 0.14 -21.40 -18.31
N ASP A 2 -0.42 -20.22 -18.52
CA ASP A 2 -1.32 -19.54 -17.60
C ASP A 2 -2.75 -20.00 -17.88
N ASP A 3 -3.28 -20.89 -17.02
CA ASP A 3 -4.62 -21.47 -17.15
C ASP A 3 -5.69 -20.73 -16.30
N ASP A 4 -5.44 -19.47 -15.92
CA ASP A 4 -6.34 -18.69 -15.05
C ASP A 4 -7.24 -17.67 -15.79
N LEU A 5 -7.16 -17.58 -17.13
CA LEU A 5 -8.00 -16.66 -17.92
C LEU A 5 -9.39 -17.22 -18.29
N SER A 6 -9.64 -18.52 -18.08
CA SER A 6 -10.80 -19.19 -18.71
C SER A 6 -12.17 -18.79 -18.14
N LEU A 7 -12.31 -18.61 -16.83
CA LEU A 7 -13.64 -18.59 -16.20
C LEU A 7 -14.40 -17.26 -16.38
N TRP A 8 -13.67 -16.14 -16.36
CA TRP A 8 -14.21 -14.81 -16.63
C TRP A 8 -14.50 -14.59 -18.11
N ASP A 9 -13.66 -15.15 -19.00
CA ASP A 9 -13.86 -15.08 -20.44
C ASP A 9 -15.13 -15.82 -20.87
N PHE A 10 -15.39 -17.02 -20.33
CA PHE A 10 -16.63 -17.75 -20.58
C PHE A 10 -17.87 -17.02 -20.04
N ALA A 11 -17.80 -16.43 -18.84
CA ALA A 11 -18.91 -15.69 -18.25
C ALA A 11 -19.24 -14.41 -19.05
N MET A 12 -18.21 -13.68 -19.49
CA MET A 12 -18.35 -12.48 -20.32
C MET A 12 -18.91 -12.82 -21.70
N MET A 13 -18.41 -13.90 -22.33
CA MET A 13 -18.89 -14.37 -23.62
C MET A 13 -20.37 -14.77 -23.57
N PHE A 14 -20.78 -15.49 -22.51
CA PHE A 14 -22.17 -15.86 -22.29
C PHE A 14 -23.08 -14.64 -22.10
N PHE A 15 -22.60 -13.63 -21.37
CA PHE A 15 -23.36 -12.39 -21.16
C PHE A 15 -23.57 -11.60 -22.45
N LEU A 16 -22.53 -11.49 -23.28
CA LEU A 16 -22.59 -10.79 -24.57
C LEU A 16 -23.50 -11.52 -25.56
N GLN A 17 -23.41 -12.85 -25.63
CA GLN A 17 -24.27 -13.68 -26.49
C GLN A 17 -25.74 -13.64 -26.07
N LYS A 18 -26.04 -13.47 -24.76
CA LYS A 18 -27.41 -13.28 -24.29
C LYS A 18 -28.03 -11.97 -24.76
N LYS A 19 -27.22 -10.95 -25.02
CA LYS A 19 -27.68 -9.62 -25.43
C LYS A 19 -27.66 -9.40 -26.94
N PHE A 20 -26.87 -10.18 -27.67
CA PHE A 20 -26.69 -10.04 -29.11
C PHE A 20 -26.58 -11.41 -29.78
N ILE A 21 -27.39 -11.62 -30.82
CA ILE A 21 -27.40 -12.87 -31.59
C ILE A 21 -26.36 -12.74 -32.72
N TRP A 22 -25.30 -13.54 -32.66
CA TRP A 22 -24.32 -13.67 -33.74
C TRP A 22 -23.74 -15.09 -33.78
N ASP A 23 -23.09 -15.45 -34.89
CA ASP A 23 -22.44 -16.76 -35.09
C ASP A 23 -21.06 -16.82 -34.40
N MET A 24 -20.75 -17.96 -33.78
CA MET A 24 -19.53 -18.21 -33.00
C MET A 24 -18.24 -17.95 -33.79
N THR A 25 -18.29 -18.08 -35.12
CA THR A 25 -17.20 -17.74 -36.05
C THR A 25 -16.76 -16.27 -35.95
N HIS A 26 -17.66 -15.38 -35.55
CA HIS A 26 -17.41 -13.94 -35.42
C HIS A 26 -16.96 -13.54 -34.00
N ASN A 27 -16.95 -14.47 -33.03
CA ASN A 27 -16.59 -14.21 -31.64
C ASN A 27 -15.22 -13.54 -31.51
N LEU A 28 -14.22 -14.10 -32.18
CA LEU A 28 -12.84 -13.59 -32.09
C LEU A 28 -12.72 -12.17 -32.65
N MET A 29 -13.48 -11.86 -33.71
CA MET A 29 -13.48 -10.53 -34.32
C MET A 29 -14.19 -9.52 -33.42
N ILE A 30 -15.34 -9.90 -32.87
CA ILE A 30 -16.12 -9.06 -31.94
C ILE A 30 -15.32 -8.77 -30.68
N TRP A 31 -14.64 -9.78 -30.14
CA TRP A 31 -13.78 -9.63 -28.97
C TRP A 31 -12.62 -8.65 -29.24
N LYS A 32 -11.91 -8.81 -30.37
CA LYS A 32 -10.85 -7.87 -30.77
C LYS A 32 -11.33 -6.42 -30.89
N ILE A 33 -12.56 -6.21 -31.40
CA ILE A 33 -13.15 -4.87 -31.51
C ILE A 33 -13.54 -4.33 -30.13
N PHE A 34 -14.13 -5.17 -29.29
CA PHE A 34 -14.53 -4.81 -27.94
C PHE A 34 -13.32 -4.41 -27.11
N ASP A 35 -12.29 -5.25 -27.07
CA ASP A 35 -11.06 -5.00 -26.34
C ASP A 35 -10.36 -3.74 -26.81
N TYR A 36 -10.20 -3.58 -28.14
CA TYR A 36 -9.62 -2.36 -28.70
C TYR A 36 -10.38 -1.11 -28.24
N ARG A 37 -11.73 -1.15 -28.24
CA ARG A 37 -12.57 -0.02 -27.80
C ARG A 37 -12.47 0.21 -26.30
N MET A 38 -12.43 -0.85 -25.49
CA MET A 38 -12.33 -0.74 -24.03
C MET A 38 -10.97 -0.20 -23.60
N VAL A 39 -9.88 -0.73 -24.18
CA VAL A 39 -8.52 -0.25 -23.93
C VAL A 39 -8.39 1.22 -24.37
N ARG A 40 -8.86 1.58 -25.56
CA ARG A 40 -8.81 2.96 -26.04
C ARG A 40 -9.63 3.92 -25.17
N ARG A 41 -10.81 3.51 -24.70
CA ARG A 41 -11.64 4.32 -23.80
C ARG A 41 -11.00 4.49 -22.43
N LEU A 42 -10.42 3.43 -21.88
CA LEU A 42 -9.71 3.49 -20.61
C LEU A 42 -8.47 4.39 -20.71
N GLN A 43 -7.72 4.27 -21.80
CA GLN A 43 -6.57 5.12 -22.06
C GLN A 43 -6.97 6.60 -22.18
N GLN A 44 -8.06 6.91 -22.89
CA GLN A 44 -8.57 8.28 -22.97
C GLN A 44 -8.99 8.81 -21.59
N MET A 45 -9.72 8.03 -20.80
CA MET A 45 -10.10 8.44 -19.44
C MET A 45 -8.88 8.71 -18.55
N LEU A 46 -7.84 7.89 -18.67
CA LEU A 46 -6.60 8.08 -17.92
C LEU A 46 -5.83 9.32 -18.39
N GLU A 47 -5.85 9.61 -19.69
CA GLU A 47 -5.23 10.81 -20.26
C GLU A 47 -6.02 12.07 -19.86
N ASP A 48 -7.35 12.04 -19.91
CA ASP A 48 -8.19 13.13 -19.44
C ASP A 48 -7.96 13.41 -17.94
N ILE A 49 -7.82 12.36 -17.11
CA ILE A 49 -7.46 12.50 -15.69
C ILE A 49 -6.07 13.14 -15.52
N ARG A 50 -5.12 12.80 -16.40
CA ARG A 50 -3.75 13.33 -16.37
C ARG A 50 -3.67 14.78 -16.87
N GLU A 51 -4.40 15.11 -17.92
CA GLU A 51 -4.42 16.44 -18.53
C GLU A 51 -5.22 17.43 -17.65
N HIS A 52 -6.25 16.94 -16.96
CA HIS A 52 -7.05 17.71 -16.01
C HIS A 52 -6.57 17.59 -14.56
N HIS A 53 -5.29 17.26 -14.36
CA HIS A 53 -4.68 17.12 -13.03
C HIS A 53 -4.91 18.33 -12.13
N ASP A 54 -4.91 19.55 -12.69
CA ASP A 54 -5.12 20.77 -11.94
C ASP A 54 -6.55 20.87 -11.36
N HIS A 55 -7.55 20.37 -12.09
CA HIS A 55 -8.95 20.36 -11.64
C HIS A 55 -9.30 19.17 -10.74
N LEU A 56 -8.72 17.99 -10.99
CA LEU A 56 -8.91 16.83 -10.11
C LEU A 56 -8.30 17.07 -8.73
N THR A 57 -7.14 17.72 -8.70
CA THR A 57 -6.52 18.17 -7.46
C THR A 57 -7.43 19.16 -6.73
N ILE A 58 -8.13 20.07 -7.43
CA ILE A 58 -9.09 20.97 -6.79
C ILE A 58 -10.32 20.23 -6.23
N TRP A 59 -10.89 19.27 -6.98
CA TRP A 59 -12.11 18.56 -6.56
C TRP A 59 -11.87 17.61 -5.38
N LEU A 60 -10.87 16.73 -5.47
CA LEU A 60 -10.48 15.84 -4.38
C LEU A 60 -9.92 16.62 -3.18
N CYS A 61 -9.10 17.66 -3.41
CA CYS A 61 -8.53 18.43 -2.32
C CYS A 61 -9.60 19.21 -1.56
N SER A 62 -10.69 19.64 -2.19
CA SER A 62 -11.73 20.38 -1.46
C SER A 62 -12.48 19.50 -0.46
N ASP A 63 -12.85 18.28 -0.85
CA ASP A 63 -13.55 17.35 0.06
C ASP A 63 -12.60 16.71 1.07
N ILE A 64 -11.35 16.41 0.66
CA ILE A 64 -10.30 15.95 1.58
C ILE A 64 -9.92 17.05 2.57
N LYS A 65 -9.85 18.33 2.15
CA LYS A 65 -9.62 19.47 3.06
C LYS A 65 -10.73 19.60 4.08
N LYS A 66 -12.00 19.44 3.67
CA LYS A 66 -13.13 19.45 4.60
C LYS A 66 -13.04 18.31 5.62
N ALA A 67 -12.73 17.09 5.17
CA ALA A 67 -12.54 15.94 6.06
C ALA A 67 -11.37 16.14 7.03
N LEU A 68 -10.25 16.70 6.54
CA LEU A 68 -9.09 17.05 7.38
C LEU A 68 -9.44 18.12 8.43
N TYR A 69 -10.24 19.12 8.06
CA TYR A 69 -10.66 20.18 9.00
C TYR A 69 -11.52 19.62 10.14
N VAL A 70 -12.39 18.64 9.84
CA VAL A 70 -13.18 17.92 10.84
C VAL A 70 -12.24 17.12 11.78
N TRP A 71 -11.26 16.42 11.24
CA TRP A 71 -10.30 15.63 12.04
C TRP A 71 -9.35 16.50 12.87
N GLU A 72 -9.02 17.69 12.39
CA GLU A 72 -8.21 18.65 13.13
C GLU A 72 -8.96 19.26 14.31
N SER A 73 -10.30 19.28 14.26
CA SER A 73 -11.16 19.72 15.37
C SER A 73 -11.57 18.58 16.31
N ASP A 74 -11.43 17.32 15.88
CA ASP A 74 -11.76 16.14 16.68
C ASP A 74 -10.77 15.95 17.85
N GLU A 75 -11.29 16.05 19.08
CA GLU A 75 -10.50 15.91 20.32
C GLU A 75 -9.81 14.53 20.41
N GLY A 76 -10.49 13.47 19.97
CA GLY A 76 -9.97 12.10 19.98
C GLY A 76 -8.76 11.93 19.06
N PHE A 77 -8.81 12.55 17.89
CA PHE A 77 -7.71 12.58 16.94
C PHE A 77 -6.52 13.41 17.45
N LYS A 78 -6.78 14.58 18.05
CA LYS A 78 -5.73 15.39 18.71
C LYS A 78 -5.01 14.58 19.79
N HIS A 79 -5.76 13.89 20.64
CA HIS A 79 -5.20 13.06 21.70
C HIS A 79 -4.33 11.94 21.12
N ARG A 80 -4.83 11.19 20.13
CA ARG A 80 -4.05 10.14 19.43
C ARG A 80 -2.77 10.68 18.79
N ARG A 81 -2.83 11.87 18.16
CA ARG A 81 -1.67 12.51 17.55
C ARG A 81 -0.60 12.85 18.59
N LEU A 82 -1.00 13.39 19.74
CA LEU A 82 -0.10 13.68 20.86
C LEU A 82 0.50 12.39 21.43
N THR A 83 -0.30 11.36 21.65
CA THR A 83 0.18 10.04 22.11
C THR A 83 1.20 9.45 21.13
N ASN A 84 0.91 9.50 19.82
CA ASN A 84 1.84 9.03 18.79
C ASN A 84 3.13 9.84 18.74
N ARG A 85 3.07 11.17 18.97
CA ARG A 85 4.25 12.03 19.07
C ARG A 85 5.11 11.65 20.27
N VAL A 86 4.50 11.42 21.43
CA VAL A 86 5.19 10.96 22.64
C VAL A 86 5.79 9.58 22.43
N ASN A 87 5.07 8.65 21.79
CA ASN A 87 5.57 7.31 21.47
C ASN A 87 6.76 7.35 20.50
N ARG A 88 6.80 8.30 19.56
CA ARG A 88 7.95 8.53 18.68
C ARG A 88 9.14 9.15 19.41
N ALA A 89 8.90 10.04 20.37
CA ALA A 89 9.94 10.67 21.18
C ALA A 89 10.46 9.76 22.32
N SER A 90 9.73 8.69 22.66
CA SER A 90 10.12 7.72 23.67
C SER A 90 11.37 6.94 23.27
N ALA A 91 12.26 6.71 24.25
CA ALA A 91 13.44 5.85 24.14
C ALA A 91 13.09 4.38 23.82
N ARG A 92 11.81 4.01 23.98
CA ARG A 92 11.21 2.71 23.61
C ARG A 92 10.47 2.81 22.27
N SER A 93 10.98 3.59 21.32
CA SER A 93 10.48 3.54 19.95
C SER A 93 10.99 2.27 19.28
N SER A 94 10.09 1.51 18.63
CA SER A 94 10.53 0.42 17.75
C SER A 94 11.50 0.99 16.71
N LYS A 95 12.44 0.18 16.22
CA LYS A 95 13.35 0.55 15.12
C LYS A 95 12.59 0.69 13.79
N TYR A 96 11.42 1.30 13.77
CA TYR A 96 10.78 1.69 12.54
C TYR A 96 11.62 2.81 11.92
N THR A 97 12.61 2.37 11.16
CA THR A 97 13.46 3.23 10.36
C THR A 97 12.53 3.79 9.31
N GLY A 98 12.12 5.05 9.47
CA GLY A 98 11.26 5.73 8.51
C GLY A 98 11.87 5.63 7.11
N GLY A 99 11.36 4.69 6.32
CA GLY A 99 11.52 4.66 4.86
C GLY A 99 12.88 4.27 4.26
N SER A 100 13.89 3.80 4.99
CA SER A 100 15.23 3.65 4.37
C SER A 100 15.52 2.29 3.70
N ALA A 101 14.89 1.18 4.12
CA ALA A 101 15.19 -0.13 3.54
C ALA A 101 13.94 -1.02 3.46
N THR A 102 13.68 -1.57 2.27
CA THR A 102 12.60 -2.53 2.05
C THR A 102 12.82 -3.79 2.90
N PHE A 103 11.71 -4.45 3.26
CA PHE A 103 11.73 -5.69 4.04
C PHE A 103 12.68 -6.73 3.44
N MET A 104 12.70 -6.86 2.10
CA MET A 104 13.60 -7.76 1.37
C MET A 104 15.08 -7.42 1.56
N LYS A 105 15.45 -6.12 1.57
CA LYS A 105 16.83 -5.69 1.85
C LYS A 105 17.26 -6.06 3.27
N LYS A 106 16.33 -6.01 4.23
CA LYS A 106 16.60 -6.43 5.63
C LYS A 106 16.74 -7.94 5.74
N LYS A 107 15.86 -8.72 5.08
CA LYS A 107 15.95 -10.19 5.01
C LYS A 107 17.28 -10.65 4.41
N ALA A 108 17.70 -10.05 3.30
CA ALA A 108 18.97 -10.38 2.65
C ALA A 108 20.18 -10.06 3.54
N LYS A 109 20.17 -8.91 4.24
CA LYS A 109 21.23 -8.56 5.19
C LYS A 109 21.28 -9.52 6.39
N LEU A 110 20.11 -9.92 6.90
CA LEU A 110 20.00 -10.87 8.02
C LEU A 110 20.48 -12.27 7.62
N SER A 111 20.12 -12.72 6.41
CA SER A 111 20.55 -14.04 5.90
C SER A 111 22.07 -14.09 5.73
N LYS A 112 22.69 -13.00 5.26
CA LYS A 112 24.16 -12.86 5.19
C LYS A 112 24.85 -12.87 6.55
N SER A 113 24.17 -12.46 7.63
CA SER A 113 24.76 -12.48 8.97
C SER A 113 24.59 -13.81 9.70
N LEU A 114 23.71 -14.67 9.21
CA LEU A 114 23.36 -15.94 9.83
C LEU A 114 23.87 -17.15 9.04
N ASP A 115 24.42 -16.92 7.84
CA ASP A 115 24.85 -17.96 6.89
C ASP A 115 23.74 -18.95 6.47
N TYR A 116 22.47 -18.58 6.67
CA TYR A 116 21.29 -19.30 6.16
C TYR A 116 20.18 -18.34 5.75
N GLU A 117 19.21 -18.82 4.98
CA GLU A 117 18.07 -18.01 4.57
C GLU A 117 17.14 -17.70 5.76
N ALA A 118 17.10 -16.43 6.16
CA ALA A 118 16.30 -16.02 7.30
C ALA A 118 14.78 -16.14 7.02
N THR A 119 14.06 -16.72 7.96
CA THR A 119 12.59 -16.86 7.88
C THR A 119 11.91 -15.50 8.03
N MET A 120 10.68 -15.37 7.53
CA MET A 120 9.85 -14.17 7.71
C MET A 120 9.71 -13.79 9.20
N ALA A 121 9.51 -14.78 10.07
CA ALA A 121 9.38 -14.58 11.52
C ALA A 121 10.67 -14.06 12.17
N GLU A 122 11.83 -14.55 11.74
CA GLU A 122 13.14 -14.11 12.23
C GLU A 122 13.44 -12.69 11.76
N THR A 123 13.10 -12.37 10.50
CA THR A 123 13.24 -11.03 9.95
C THR A 123 12.35 -10.04 10.69
N PHE A 124 11.09 -10.41 10.97
CA PHE A 124 10.17 -9.60 11.75
C PHE A 124 10.67 -9.37 13.18
N LYS A 125 11.13 -10.42 13.88
CA LYS A 125 11.77 -10.27 15.19
C LYS A 125 12.97 -9.33 15.09
N TYR A 126 13.90 -9.55 14.16
CA TYR A 126 15.07 -8.68 13.99
C TYR A 126 14.73 -7.19 13.78
N THR A 127 13.67 -6.88 13.02
CA THR A 127 13.24 -5.49 12.77
C THR A 127 12.45 -4.88 13.92
N HIS A 128 11.68 -5.69 14.66
CA HIS A 128 10.77 -5.23 15.71
C HIS A 128 11.29 -5.45 17.14
N THR A 129 12.39 -6.19 17.33
CA THR A 129 13.08 -6.28 18.62
C THR A 129 13.72 -4.93 18.90
N LEU A 130 13.09 -4.21 19.83
CA LEU A 130 13.61 -2.99 20.46
C LEU A 130 15.08 -3.23 20.85
N LYS A 131 15.96 -2.29 20.48
CA LYS A 131 17.32 -2.28 21.04
C LYS A 131 17.13 -2.07 22.53
N GLU A 132 17.46 -3.05 23.37
CA GLU A 132 17.63 -2.78 24.79
C GLU A 132 18.70 -1.69 24.90
N ASN A 133 18.31 -0.52 25.42
CA ASN A 133 19.24 0.53 25.79
C ASN A 133 20.12 -0.04 26.90
N LYS A 134 21.31 -0.54 26.54
CA LYS A 134 22.35 -0.93 27.50
C LYS A 134 22.95 0.26 28.27
N GLU A 135 22.40 1.47 28.14
CA GLU A 135 23.02 2.71 28.64
C GLU A 135 22.26 3.44 29.77
N SER A 136 21.18 2.90 30.37
CA SER A 136 20.46 3.65 31.44
C SER A 136 20.31 2.95 32.78
N TYR A 137 21.20 2.03 33.14
CA TYR A 137 21.27 1.52 34.52
C TYR A 137 22.41 2.13 35.35
N THR A 138 23.40 2.76 34.74
CA THR A 138 24.49 3.43 35.48
C THR A 138 24.12 4.85 35.93
N GLN A 139 23.34 5.60 35.15
CA GLN A 139 22.98 7.00 35.49
C GLN A 139 21.96 7.19 36.63
N ARG A 140 21.32 6.12 37.14
CA ARG A 140 20.33 6.22 38.24
C ARG A 140 20.87 5.90 39.63
N LEU A 141 22.13 5.44 39.74
CA LEU A 141 22.79 5.18 41.02
C LEU A 141 23.77 6.28 41.43
N GLU A 142 24.23 7.13 40.51
CA GLU A 142 25.21 8.21 40.80
C GLU A 142 24.58 9.55 41.21
N THR A 143 23.24 9.68 41.22
CA THR A 143 22.55 10.89 41.69
C THR A 143 21.93 10.72 43.09
N ALA A 144 22.36 9.72 43.86
CA ALA A 144 21.82 9.40 45.18
C ALA A 144 22.90 9.23 46.27
N THR A 145 24.07 9.83 46.07
CA THR A 145 25.14 10.02 47.07
C THR A 145 25.54 11.47 47.11
#